data_AF-A0A924QJR5-F1
#
_entry.id   AF-A0A924QJR5-F1
#
_cell.length_a   1.000
_cell.length_b   1.000
_cell.length_c   1.000
_cell.angle_alpha   90.00
_cell.angle_beta   90.00
_cell.angle_gamma   90.00
#
_symmetry.space_group_name_H-M   'P 1'
#
loop_
_entity.id
_entity.type
_entity.pdbx_description
1 polymer ?
#
loop_
_entity_poly.entity_id
_entity_poly.type
_entity_poly.pdbx_seq_one_letter_code
_entity_poly.pdbx_strand_id
1 'polypeptide(L)' 'MSIQPDLPHVDPALFRLPDTQHLQTPLKSTHAPRFLLLYGSLRERSYSKLLTLEAARLLQALGGEVQI' A
#
# COMPACT_ATOMS: atom_id res chain seq x y z
N MET A 1 22.99 0.46 -29.71
CA MET A 1 23.67 -0.81 -29.37
C MET A 1 22.81 -1.53 -28.35
N SER A 2 21.88 -2.35 -28.82
CA SER A 2 20.98 -3.13 -27.97
C SER A 2 21.73 -4.37 -27.49
N ILE A 3 22.16 -4.34 -26.23
CA ILE A 3 22.59 -5.56 -25.52
C ILE A 3 21.32 -6.38 -25.36
N GLN A 4 21.22 -7.49 -26.07
CA GLN A 4 20.17 -8.46 -25.88
C GLN A 4 20.59 -9.29 -24.68
N PRO A 5 19.96 -9.14 -23.51
CA PRO A 5 20.33 -9.95 -22.36
C PRO A 5 19.90 -11.39 -22.66
N ASP A 6 20.85 -12.31 -22.58
CA ASP A 6 20.59 -13.75 -22.69
C ASP A 6 19.74 -14.19 -21.48
N LEU A 7 18.42 -14.05 -21.62
CA LEU A 7 17.43 -14.33 -20.58
C LEU A 7 16.52 -15.47 -21.06
N PRO A 8 17.02 -16.72 -21.12
CA PRO A 8 16.31 -17.85 -21.73
C PRO A 8 15.03 -18.27 -21.00
N HIS A 9 14.85 -17.79 -19.76
CA HIS A 9 13.67 -18.09 -18.93
C HIS A 9 12.72 -16.90 -18.78
N VAL A 10 12.95 -15.82 -19.54
CA VAL A 10 12.09 -14.62 -19.53
C VAL A 10 11.24 -14.61 -20.78
N ASP A 11 9.92 -14.49 -20.60
CA ASP A 11 9.01 -14.18 -21.70
C ASP A 11 9.19 -12.71 -22.13
N PRO A 12 9.68 -12.42 -23.35
CA PRO A 12 9.91 -11.05 -23.80
C PRO A 12 8.62 -10.22 -23.88
N ALA A 13 7.46 -10.85 -24.04
CA ALA A 13 6.18 -10.15 -24.10
C ALA A 13 5.78 -9.53 -22.75
N LEU A 14 6.31 -10.07 -21.63
CA LEU A 14 6.04 -9.59 -20.27
C LEU A 14 7.18 -8.71 -19.73
N PHE A 15 8.35 -8.71 -20.37
CA PHE A 15 9.52 -7.99 -19.91
C PHE A 15 9.50 -6.51 -20.33
N ARG A 16 8.86 -5.67 -19.50
CA ARG A 16 8.84 -4.21 -19.69
C ARG A 16 9.93 -3.53 -18.88
N LEU A 17 10.64 -2.60 -19.51
CA LEU A 17 11.53 -1.67 -18.81
C LEU A 17 10.72 -0.73 -17.91
N PRO A 18 11.19 -0.45 -16.68
CA PRO A 18 10.54 0.53 -15.81
C PRO A 18 10.46 1.90 -16.49
N ASP A 19 9.27 2.48 -16.50
CA ASP A 19 9.02 3.83 -17.01
C ASP A 19 8.43 4.68 -15.89
N THR A 20 9.14 5.77 -15.57
CA THR A 20 8.75 6.71 -14.52
C THR A 20 7.41 7.39 -14.79
N GLN A 21 7.00 7.53 -16.05
CA GLN A 21 5.71 8.13 -16.40
C GLN A 21 4.54 7.25 -15.94
N HIS A 22 4.70 5.92 -15.95
CA HIS A 22 3.68 4.99 -15.45
C HIS A 22 3.56 4.96 -13.92
N LEU A 23 4.54 5.50 -13.19
CA LEU A 23 4.47 5.64 -11.73
C LEU A 23 3.67 6.86 -11.30
N GLN A 24 3.47 7.82 -12.21
CA GLN A 24 2.66 9.00 -11.95
C GLN A 24 1.20 8.66 -12.21
N THR A 25 0.35 8.81 -11.21
CA THR A 25 -1.10 8.70 -11.41
C THR A 25 -1.60 9.97 -12.11
N PRO A 26 -2.20 9.88 -13.31
CA PRO A 26 -2.67 11.07 -14.04
C PRO A 26 -3.75 11.84 -13.28
N LEU A 27 -4.52 11.13 -12.44
CA LEU A 27 -5.56 11.70 -11.59
C LEU A 27 -5.29 11.34 -10.13
N LYS A 28 -5.10 12.34 -9.27
CA LYS A 28 -5.02 12.10 -7.83
C LYS A 28 -6.39 11.69 -7.29
N SER A 29 -6.43 10.66 -6.45
CA SER A 29 -7.64 10.33 -5.70
C SER A 29 -8.10 11.54 -4.88
N THR A 30 -9.38 11.86 -4.97
CA THR A 30 -10.02 12.96 -4.22
C THR A 30 -10.68 12.50 -2.92
N HIS A 31 -10.87 11.19 -2.76
CA HIS A 31 -11.35 10.60 -1.51
C HIS A 31 -10.24 10.53 -0.47
N ALA A 32 -10.62 10.44 0.81
CA ALA A 32 -9.69 10.16 1.90
C ALA A 32 -8.94 8.84 1.68
N PRO A 33 -7.65 8.72 2.08
CA PRO A 33 -6.94 7.44 2.09
C PRO A 33 -7.65 6.44 3.02
N ARG A 34 -7.84 5.21 2.55
CA ARG A 34 -8.59 4.17 3.28
C ARG A 34 -7.64 3.19 3.98
N PHE A 35 -7.82 3.02 5.28
CA PHE A 35 -7.02 2.12 6.11
C PHE A 35 -7.90 1.06 6.76
N LEU A 36 -7.47 -0.20 6.68
CA LEU A 36 -7.97 -1.28 7.53
C LEU A 36 -6.89 -1.60 8.56
N LEU A 37 -7.22 -1.49 9.84
CA LEU A 37 -6.31 -1.83 10.94
C LEU A 37 -6.73 -3.13 11.60
N LEU A 38 -5.79 -4.05 11.80
CA LEU A 38 -6.05 -5.34 12.44
C LEU A 38 -5.22 -5.44 13.73
N TYR A 39 -5.77 -6.11 14.75
CA TYR A 39 -5.07 -6.35 16.02
C TYR A 39 -5.03 -7.84 16.37
N GLY A 40 -3.90 -8.29 16.93
CA GLY A 40 -3.59 -9.72 17.13
C GLY A 40 -3.99 -10.32 18.48
N SER A 41 -4.96 -9.76 19.21
CA SER A 41 -5.35 -10.30 20.53
C SER A 41 -6.82 -10.01 20.85
N LEU A 42 -7.54 -11.06 21.27
CA LEU A 42 -8.93 -11.04 21.72
C LEU A 42 -9.07 -10.99 23.25
N ARG A 43 -7.96 -10.85 23.99
CA ARG A 43 -7.99 -10.71 25.45
C ARG A 43 -8.84 -9.50 25.83
N GLU A 44 -9.50 -9.58 26.98
CA GLU A 44 -10.29 -8.50 27.56
C GLU A 44 -9.48 -7.18 27.61
N ARG A 45 -8.24 -7.25 28.11
CA ARG A 45 -7.25 -6.16 28.01
C ARG A 45 -6.20 -6.48 26.96
N SER A 46 -6.38 -5.93 25.77
CA SER A 46 -5.50 -6.12 24.61
C SER A 46 -4.74 -4.83 24.27
N TYR A 47 -3.43 -4.78 24.57
CA TYR A 47 -2.61 -3.60 24.25
C TYR A 47 -2.47 -3.34 22.75
N SER A 48 -2.48 -4.39 21.93
CA SER A 48 -2.50 -4.24 20.47
C SER A 48 -3.81 -3.62 19.98
N LYS A 49 -4.96 -3.97 20.60
CA LYS A 49 -6.23 -3.29 20.32
C LYS A 49 -6.20 -1.82 20.75
N LEU A 50 -5.68 -1.52 21.95
CA LEU A 50 -5.56 -0.15 22.44
C LEU A 50 -4.67 0.71 21.52
N LEU A 51 -3.51 0.19 21.12
CA LEU A 51 -2.63 0.86 20.15
C LEU A 51 -3.32 1.08 18.80
N THR A 52 -4.04 0.07 18.32
CA THR A 52 -4.79 0.16 17.05
C THR A 52 -5.85 1.26 17.10
N LEU A 53 -6.54 1.41 18.24
CA LEU A 53 -7.52 2.47 18.43
C LEU A 53 -6.86 3.87 18.45
N GLU A 54 -5.70 4.04 19.08
CA GLU A 54 -4.97 5.32 19.03
C GLU A 54 -4.43 5.63 17.62
N ALA A 55 -3.92 4.62 16.91
CA ALA A 55 -3.48 4.77 15.53
C ALA A 55 -4.64 5.20 14.61
N ALA A 56 -5.84 4.65 14.82
CA ALA A 56 -7.03 5.06 14.08
C ALA A 56 -7.36 6.54 14.30
N ARG A 57 -7.28 7.03 15.55
CA ARG A 57 -7.52 8.45 15.85
C ARG A 57 -6.52 9.35 15.15
N LEU A 58 -5.23 8.98 15.15
CA LEU A 58 -4.19 9.73 14.44
C LEU A 58 -4.45 9.75 12.93
N LEU A 59 -4.76 8.59 12.33
CA LEU A 59 -5.03 8.50 10.89
C LEU A 59 -6.27 9.30 10.47
N GLN A 60 -7.33 9.28 11.29
CA GLN A 60 -8.52 10.10 11.06
C GLN A 60 -8.21 11.60 11.18
N ALA A 61 -7.42 12.01 12.17
CA ALA A 61 -6.97 13.40 12.30
C ALA A 61 -6.09 13.85 11.13
N LEU A 62 -5.37 12.92 10.49
CA LEU A 62 -4.60 13.15 9.26
C LEU A 62 -5.46 13.09 7.98
N GLY A 63 -6.77 12.93 8.09
CA GLY A 63 -7.71 12.94 6.95
C GLY A 63 -7.96 11.56 6.32
N GLY A 64 -7.62 10.47 7.02
CA GLY A 64 -7.89 9.10 6.59
C GLY A 64 -9.28 8.58 6.96
N GLU A 65 -9.81 7.70 6.12
CA GLU A 65 -10.97 6.86 6.42
C GLU A 65 -10.48 5.53 7.01
N VAL A 66 -10.88 5.19 8.24
CA VAL A 66 -10.32 4.05 8.98
C VAL A 66 -11.40 3.07 9.39
N GLN A 67 -11.15 1.78 9.18
CA GLN A 67 -11.92 0.64 9.68
C GLN A 67 -11.01 -0.25 10.54
N ILE A 68 -11.57 -0.86 11.59
CA ILE A 68 -10.86 -1.73 12.54
C ILE A 68 -11.64 -3.04 12.68
#